data_AF-A0A661J591-F1
#
_entry.id   AF-A0A661J591-F1
#
_cell.length_a   1.000
_cell.length_b   1.000
_cell.length_c   1.000
_cell.angle_alpha   90.00
_cell.angle_beta   90.00
_cell.angle_gamma   90.00
#
_symmetry.space_group_name_H-M   'P 1'
#
loop_
_entity.id
_entity.type
_entity.pdbx_description
1 polymer ?
#
loop_
_entity_poly.entity_id
_entity_poly.type
_entity_poly.pdbx_seq_one_letter_code
_entity_poly.pdbx_strand_id
1 'polypeptide(L)'
;MIEFFYKILTTVGYTHPIHAPTTHIPVGMVIGAFIFGIVSWKFRKENLARTAHHCITLALLALLPTVIVGIMDWQHYYAGAWLFPIVNSNHKCNTIWW
;
A
#
# COMPACT_ATOMS: atom_id res chain seq x y z
N MET A 1 21.90 -1.23 2.69
CA MET A 1 21.11 -2.15 1.82
C MET A 1 19.92 -1.44 1.17
N ILE A 2 19.09 -0.71 1.92
CA ILE A 2 17.96 0.05 1.36
C ILE A 2 18.40 1.04 0.26
N GLU A 3 19.46 1.81 0.51
CA GLU A 3 20.03 2.75 -0.49
C GLU A 3 20.47 2.09 -1.81
N PHE A 4 20.92 0.83 -1.77
CA PHE A 4 21.30 0.10 -2.99
C PHE A 4 20.07 -0.20 -3.85
N PHE A 5 18.96 -0.57 -3.20
CA PHE A 5 17.68 -0.80 -3.88
C PHE A 5 17.14 0.46 -4.54
N TYR A 6 17.11 1.59 -3.82
CA TYR A 6 16.66 2.86 -4.41
C TYR A 6 17.60 3.35 -5.51
N LYS A 7 18.92 3.17 -5.39
CA LYS A 7 19.86 3.47 -6.49
C LYS A 7 19.52 2.70 -7.77
N ILE A 8 19.21 1.41 -7.67
CA ILE A 8 18.76 0.63 -8.84
C ILE A 8 17.45 1.21 -9.40
N LEU A 9 16.46 1.51 -8.56
CA LEU A 9 15.21 2.13 -9.02
C LEU A 9 15.45 3.46 -9.74
N THR A 10 16.35 4.30 -9.22
CA THR A 10 16.71 5.56 -9.87
C THR A 10 17.40 5.38 -11.22
N THR A 11 18.16 4.29 -11.42
CA THR A 11 18.73 4.00 -12.76
C THR A 11 17.67 3.69 -13.82
N VAL A 12 16.50 3.19 -13.39
CA VAL A 12 15.34 2.95 -14.26
C VAL A 12 14.42 4.19 -14.31
N GLY A 13 14.78 5.29 -13.64
CA GLY A 13 14.01 6.54 -13.61
C GLY A 13 12.91 6.58 -12.55
N TYR A 14 12.80 5.56 -11.69
CA TYR A 14 11.82 5.54 -10.61
C TYR A 14 12.38 6.24 -9.36
N THR A 15 11.84 7.40 -9.03
CA THR A 15 12.29 8.25 -7.91
C THR A 15 11.24 8.44 -6.83
N HIS A 16 10.09 7.76 -6.97
CA HIS A 16 8.94 7.91 -6.08
C HIS A 16 8.93 6.86 -4.95
N PRO A 17 8.17 7.11 -3.87
CA PRO A 17 7.93 6.11 -2.84
C PRO A 17 7.27 4.85 -3.42
N ILE A 18 7.86 3.70 -3.14
CA ILE A 18 7.40 2.38 -3.59
C ILE A 18 6.21 1.85 -2.77
N HIS A 19 5.96 2.41 -1.60
CA HIS A 19 4.84 2.08 -0.73
C HIS A 19 3.52 2.41 -1.41
N ALA A 20 3.42 3.58 -2.03
CA ALA A 20 2.20 4.01 -2.73
C ALA A 20 1.69 2.97 -3.74
N PRO A 21 2.45 2.49 -4.74
CA PRO A 21 1.93 1.45 -5.65
C PRO A 21 1.69 0.10 -4.95
N THR A 22 2.45 -0.24 -3.91
CA THR A 22 2.27 -1.53 -3.22
C THR A 22 1.08 -1.55 -2.27
N THR A 23 0.61 -0.40 -1.73
CA THR A 23 -0.62 -0.32 -0.93
C THR A 23 -1.88 -0.56 -1.76
N HIS A 24 -1.85 -0.27 -3.07
CA HIS A 24 -2.98 -0.50 -3.96
C HIS A 24 -3.35 -2.00 -4.05
N ILE A 25 -2.39 -2.90 -3.81
CA ILE A 25 -2.63 -4.34 -3.84
C ILE A 25 -3.55 -4.76 -2.68
N PRO A 26 -3.18 -4.63 -1.39
CA PRO A 26 -4.06 -5.03 -0.30
C PRO A 26 -5.36 -4.22 -0.29
N VAL A 27 -5.33 -2.92 -0.62
CA VAL A 27 -6.55 -2.09 -0.70
C VAL A 27 -7.50 -2.62 -1.78
N GLY A 28 -7.01 -2.86 -2.99
CA GLY A 28 -7.81 -3.40 -4.09
C GLY A 28 -8.38 -4.78 -3.77
N MET A 29 -7.62 -5.62 -3.06
CA MET A 29 -8.07 -6.94 -2.63
C MET A 29 -9.16 -6.87 -1.54
N VAL A 30 -9.06 -5.95 -0.58
CA VAL A 30 -10.11 -5.73 0.42
C VAL A 30 -11.39 -5.23 -0.23
N ILE A 31 -11.29 -4.26 -1.17
CA ILE A 31 -12.44 -3.76 -1.93
C ILE A 31 -13.06 -4.91 -2.76
N GLY A 32 -12.23 -5.69 -3.46
CA GLY A 32 -12.69 -6.84 -4.23
C GLY A 32 -13.42 -7.86 -3.37
N ALA A 33 -12.88 -8.18 -2.20
CA ALA A 33 -13.51 -9.10 -1.27
C ALA A 33 -14.87 -8.59 -0.77
N PHE A 34 -14.97 -7.29 -0.48
CA PHE A 34 -16.22 -6.67 -0.08
C PHE A 34 -17.29 -6.75 -1.19
N ILE A 35 -16.91 -6.40 -2.42
CA ILE A 35 -17.82 -6.48 -3.58
C ILE A 35 -18.27 -7.92 -3.81
N PHE A 36 -17.33 -8.88 -3.91
CA PHE A 36 -17.68 -10.28 -4.13
C PHE A 36 -18.49 -10.88 -2.97
N GLY A 37 -18.25 -10.43 -1.73
CA GLY A 37 -19.05 -10.81 -0.56
C GLY A 37 -20.51 -10.35 -0.68
N ILE A 38 -20.75 -9.08 -1.02
CA ILE A 38 -22.10 -8.54 -1.23
C ILE A 38 -22.80 -9.27 -2.38
N VAL A 39 -22.11 -9.46 -3.51
CA VAL A 39 -22.69 -10.13 -4.68
C VAL A 39 -22.99 -11.59 -4.36
N SER A 40 -22.08 -12.29 -3.67
CA SER A 40 -22.32 -13.67 -3.22
C SER A 40 -23.55 -13.78 -2.33
N TRP A 41 -23.68 -12.88 -1.35
CA TRP A 41 -24.81 -12.84 -0.43
C TRP A 41 -26.13 -12.58 -1.16
N LYS A 42 -26.16 -11.60 -2.07
CA LYS A 42 -27.36 -11.24 -2.84
C LYS A 42 -27.80 -12.34 -3.81
N PHE A 43 -26.87 -12.98 -4.50
CA PHE A 43 -27.18 -14.00 -5.52
C PHE A 43 -27.10 -15.45 -5.00
N ARG A 44 -26.76 -15.65 -3.72
CA ARG A 44 -26.55 -16.96 -3.09
C ARG A 44 -25.60 -17.87 -3.87
N LYS A 45 -24.52 -17.28 -4.40
CA LYS A 45 -23.50 -17.99 -5.20
C LYS A 45 -22.25 -18.24 -4.36
N GLU A 46 -22.05 -19.49 -3.96
CA GLU A 46 -20.91 -19.91 -3.14
C GLU A 46 -19.55 -19.68 -3.83
N ASN A 47 -19.48 -19.81 -5.15
CA ASN A 47 -18.25 -19.54 -5.91
C ASN A 47 -17.77 -18.10 -5.69
N LEU A 48 -18.68 -17.13 -5.59
CA LEU A 48 -18.32 -15.73 -5.35
C LEU A 48 -17.86 -15.50 -3.90
N ALA A 49 -18.43 -16.24 -2.93
CA ALA A 49 -17.93 -16.21 -1.55
C ALA A 49 -16.50 -16.74 -1.47
N ARG A 50 -16.19 -17.80 -2.23
CA ARG A 50 -14.83 -18.34 -2.31
C ARG A 50 -13.86 -17.32 -2.93
N THR A 51 -14.27 -16.61 -3.98
CA THR A 51 -13.47 -15.52 -4.55
C THR A 51 -13.23 -14.40 -3.53
N ALA A 52 -14.26 -13.99 -2.79
CA ALA A 52 -14.09 -13.00 -1.72
C ALA A 52 -13.07 -13.46 -0.66
N HIS A 53 -13.13 -14.74 -0.26
CA HIS A 53 -12.16 -15.32 0.66
C HIS A 53 -10.73 -15.30 0.10
N HIS A 54 -10.54 -15.66 -1.17
CA HIS A 54 -9.23 -15.57 -1.84
C HIS A 54 -8.71 -14.13 -1.88
N CYS A 55 -9.56 -13.15 -2.16
CA CYS A 55 -9.18 -11.74 -2.11
C CYS A 55 -8.69 -11.33 -0.72
N ILE A 56 -9.39 -11.71 0.35
CA ILE A 56 -8.94 -11.44 1.74
C ILE A 56 -7.61 -12.13 2.05
N THR A 57 -7.43 -13.38 1.64
CA THR A 57 -6.16 -14.09 1.83
C THR A 57 -5.02 -13.41 1.11
N LEU A 58 -5.23 -12.98 -0.15
CA LEU A 58 -4.22 -12.23 -0.90
C LEU A 58 -3.95 -10.85 -0.30
N ALA A 59 -4.97 -10.17 0.23
CA ALA A 59 -4.79 -8.90 0.93
C ALA A 59 -3.88 -9.06 2.15
N LEU A 60 -4.08 -10.13 2.94
CA LEU A 60 -3.27 -10.42 4.11
C LEU A 60 -1.82 -10.78 3.73
N LEU A 61 -1.64 -11.55 2.66
CA LEU A 61 -0.30 -11.86 2.14
C LEU A 61 0.40 -10.62 1.61
N ALA A 62 -0.32 -9.73 0.94
CA ALA A 62 0.21 -8.48 0.39
C ALA A 62 0.51 -7.44 1.49
N LEU A 63 -0.16 -7.51 2.65
CA LEU A 63 0.10 -6.61 3.76
C LEU A 63 1.57 -6.63 4.20
N LEU A 64 2.17 -7.81 4.30
CA LEU A 64 3.55 -7.97 4.75
C LEU A 64 4.56 -7.22 3.86
N PRO A 65 4.63 -7.46 2.53
CA PRO A 65 5.53 -6.70 1.68
C PRO A 65 5.18 -5.21 1.66
N THR A 66 3.90 -4.83 1.66
CA THR A 66 3.50 -3.40 1.70
C THR A 66 4.03 -2.69 2.94
N VAL A 67 3.96 -3.32 4.12
CA VAL A 67 4.50 -2.75 5.38
C VAL A 67 6.03 -2.63 5.32
N ILE A 68 6.73 -3.65 4.83
CA ILE A 68 8.19 -3.61 4.70
C ILE A 68 8.61 -2.45 3.81
N VAL A 69 7.95 -2.31 2.66
CA VAL A 69 8.16 -1.23 1.70
C VAL A 69 7.84 0.14 2.31
N GLY A 70 6.80 0.23 3.14
CA GLY A 70 6.48 1.45 3.91
C GLY A 70 7.58 1.85 4.89
N ILE A 71 8.16 0.88 5.59
CA ILE A 71 9.32 1.11 6.48
C ILE A 71 10.54 1.55 5.66
N MET A 72 10.77 0.96 4.48
CA MET A 72 11.86 1.34 3.60
C MET A 72 11.72 2.77 3.09
N ASP A 73 10.52 3.17 2.64
CA ASP A 73 10.25 4.54 2.22
C ASP A 73 10.40 5.52 3.39
N TRP A 74 9.91 5.15 4.58
CA TRP A 74 10.06 5.95 5.79
C TRP A 74 11.53 6.20 6.12
N GLN A 75 12.37 5.17 6.03
CA GLN A 75 13.79 5.29 6.28
C GLN A 75 14.52 6.10 5.18
N HIS A 76 14.17 5.88 3.91
CA HIS A 76 14.86 6.52 2.79
C HIS A 76 14.51 8.01 2.63
N TYR A 77 13.22 8.34 2.64
CA TYR A 77 12.75 9.71 2.36
C TYR A 77 12.67 10.60 3.60
N TYR A 78 12.42 10.00 4.77
CA TYR A 78 12.18 10.74 6.01
C TYR A 78 13.23 10.48 7.09
N ALA A 79 14.29 9.72 6.76
CA ALA A 79 15.35 9.34 7.71
C ALA A 79 14.83 8.72 9.02
N GLY A 80 13.65 8.09 8.99
CA GLY A 80 13.01 7.52 10.18
C GLY A 80 12.42 8.55 11.14
N ALA A 81 12.18 9.79 10.69
CA ALA A 81 11.56 10.82 11.51
C ALA A 81 10.09 10.50 11.78
N TRP A 82 9.67 10.57 13.05
CA TRP A 82 8.26 10.57 13.40
C TRP A 82 7.65 11.90 12.98
N LEU A 83 6.88 11.88 11.90
CA LEU A 83 6.16 13.06 11.43
C LEU A 83 5.01 13.34 12.40
N PHE A 84 5.17 14.35 13.24
CA PHE A 84 4.06 14.90 14.03
C PHE A 84 3.08 15.61 13.09
N PRO A 85 1.77 15.66 13.42
CA PRO A 85 0.77 16.31 12.58
C PRO A 85 1.21 17.73 12.22
N ILE A 86 1.14 18.05 10.94
CA ILE A 86 1.52 19.36 10.38
C ILE A 86 0.70 20.43 11.10
N VAL A 87 1.35 21.18 11.99
CA VAL A 87 0.82 22.43 12.51
C VAL A 87 1.03 23.45 11.41
N ASN A 88 -0.06 24.02 10.89
CA ASN A 88 -0.06 24.86 9.71
C ASN A 88 0.80 26.13 9.95
N SER A 89 2.06 26.12 9.54
CA SER A 89 2.92 27.31 9.50
C SER A 89 3.34 27.61 8.06
N ASN A 90 2.36 28.04 7.25
CA ASN A 90 2.48 28.91 6.06
C ASN A 90 3.54 28.66 4.97
N HIS A 91 4.45 27.69 5.02
CA HIS A 91 5.39 27.45 3.92
C HIS A 91 5.77 25.97 3.80
N LYS A 92 5.63 25.49 2.57
CA LYS A 92 6.03 24.17 2.03
C LYS A 92 5.05 23.05 2.34
N CYS A 93 4.02 23.00 1.48
CA CYS A 93 3.33 21.78 1.09
C CYS A 93 4.37 20.80 0.49
N ASN A 94 5.16 20.17 1.34
CA ASN A 94 5.84 18.94 0.97
C ASN A 94 4.76 17.88 1.07
N THR A 95 4.17 17.60 -0.08
CA THR A 95 3.22 16.52 -0.29
C THR A 95 3.72 15.23 0.34
N ILE A 96 3.18 14.92 1.53
CA ILE A 96 3.19 13.59 2.11
C ILE A 96 2.20 12.79 1.26
N TRP A 97 2.68 12.28 0.13
CA TRP A 97 1.94 11.29 -0.64
C TRP A 97 2.08 9.97 0.12
N TRP A 98 0.97 9.52 0.69
CA TRP A 98 0.74 8.12 1.07
C TRP A 98 0.71 7.24 -0.19
#